data_AF-A0A6V7KYT1-F1
#
_entry.id   AF-A0A6V7KYT1-F1
#
_cell.length_a   1.000
_cell.length_b   1.000
_cell.length_c   1.000
_cell.angle_alpha   90.00
_cell.angle_beta   90.00
_cell.angle_gamma   90.00
#
_symmetry.space_group_name_H-M   'P 1'
#
loop_
_entity.id
_entity.type
_entity.pdbx_description
1 polymer ?
#
loop_
_entity_poly.entity_id
_entity_poly.type
_entity_poly.pdbx_seq_one_letter_code
_entity_poly.pdbx_strand_id
1 'polypeptide(L)' 'DHKGTQLYLGINHHGILTFQGSRKTNHFRWSEVQKINYEGKMFIVHLTINE' A
#
# COMPACT_ATOMS: atom_id res chain seq x y z
N ASP A 1 2.61 -9.60 -1.13
CA ASP A 1 3.73 -8.89 -0.46
C ASP A 1 4.99 -9.77 -0.56
N HIS A 2 6.08 -9.46 0.14
CA HIS A 2 7.27 -10.32 0.16
C HIS A 2 7.03 -11.73 0.74
N LYS A 3 5.82 -12.01 1.29
CA LYS A 3 5.42 -13.32 1.80
C LYS A 3 4.86 -14.24 0.70
N GLY A 4 4.90 -13.82 -0.57
CA GLY A 4 4.47 -14.62 -1.72
C GLY A 4 2.95 -14.74 -1.89
N THR A 5 2.16 -14.14 -1.02
CA THR A 5 0.69 -14.15 -1.11
C THR A 5 0.20 -13.06 -2.07
N GLN A 6 -0.76 -13.42 -2.93
CA GLN A 6 -1.42 -12.48 -3.84
C GLN A 6 -2.04 -11.32 -3.05
N LEU A 7 -1.70 -10.10 -3.44
CA LEU A 7 -2.19 -8.87 -2.85
C LEU A 7 -2.62 -7.95 -3.98
N TYR A 8 -3.82 -7.37 -3.86
CA TYR A 8 -4.30 -6.36 -4.78
C TYR A 8 -4.10 -4.98 -4.16
N LEU A 9 -3.72 -4.02 -5.00
CA LEU A 9 -3.54 -2.62 -4.65
C LEU A 9 -4.72 -1.81 -5.20
N GLY A 10 -5.30 -0.94 -4.38
CA GLY A 10 -6.25 0.07 -4.82
C GLY A 10 -5.76 1.46 -4.47
N ILE A 11 -6.15 2.47 -5.24
CA ILE A 11 -5.82 3.87 -4.97
C ILE A 11 -7.10 4.68 -5.10
N ASN A 12 -7.36 5.58 -4.16
CA ASN A 12 -8.47 6.52 -4.23
C ASN A 12 -8.05 7.91 -3.67
N HIS A 13 -9.01 8.83 -3.57
CA HIS A 13 -8.75 10.18 -3.07
C HIS A 13 -8.35 10.23 -1.58
N HIS A 14 -8.60 9.18 -0.80
CA HIS A 14 -8.19 9.11 0.60
C HIS A 14 -6.79 8.50 0.80
N GLY A 15 -6.35 7.61 -0.10
CA GLY A 15 -5.07 6.92 0.07
C GLY A 15 -4.88 5.67 -0.76
N ILE A 16 -3.96 4.84 -0.28
CA ILE A 16 -3.60 3.54 -0.85
C ILE A 16 -4.26 2.44 -0.03
N LEU A 17 -4.92 1.52 -0.72
CA LEU A 17 -5.62 0.38 -0.15
C LEU A 17 -4.91 -0.91 -0.53
N THR A 18 -4.94 -1.88 0.37
CA THR A 18 -4.52 -3.25 0.06
C THR A 18 -5.67 -4.22 0.30
N PHE A 19 -5.74 -5.25 -0.54
CA PHE A 19 -6.76 -6.28 -0.47
C PHE A 19 -6.16 -7.67 -0.63
N GLN A 20 -6.69 -8.63 0.11
CA GLN A 20 -6.43 -10.06 -0.09
C GLN A 20 -7.73 -10.70 -0.59
N GLY A 21 -7.78 -11.07 -1.87
CA GLY A 21 -9.05 -11.34 -2.55
C GLY A 21 -9.94 -10.09 -2.55
N SER A 22 -11.19 -10.23 -2.10
CA SER A 22 -12.14 -9.12 -1.95
C SER A 22 -12.05 -8.40 -0.59
N ARG A 23 -11.26 -8.90 0.36
CA ARG A 23 -11.17 -8.34 1.72
C ARG A 23 -10.14 -7.21 1.76
N LYS A 24 -10.58 -6.00 2.14
CA LYS A 24 -9.69 -4.88 2.46
C LYS A 24 -8.86 -5.21 3.71
N THR A 25 -7.54 -5.02 3.63
CA THR A 25 -6.60 -5.30 4.73
C THR A 25 -6.03 -4.02 5.32
N ASN A 26 -5.56 -3.07 4.51
CA ASN A 26 -5.05 -1.77 4.99
C ASN A 26 -5.58 -0.60 4.17
N HIS A 27 -5.53 0.60 4.76
CA HIS A 27 -5.81 1.87 4.09
C HIS A 27 -4.84 2.93 4.62
N PHE A 28 -3.76 3.16 3.88
CA PHE A 28 -2.75 4.17 4.19
C PHE A 28 -3.18 5.51 3.62
N ARG A 29 -3.44 6.49 4.50
CA ARG A 29 -3.87 7.84 4.11
C ARG A 29 -2.72 8.58 3.44
N TRP A 30 -3.04 9.54 2.57
CA TRP A 30 -2.00 10.35 1.94
C TRP A 30 -1.10 11.10 2.93
N SER A 31 -1.64 11.53 4.07
CA SER A 31 -0.86 12.14 5.15
C SER A 31 0.20 11.22 5.76
N GLU A 32 0.04 9.91 5.62
CA GLU A 32 0.98 8.89 6.11
C GLU A 32 1.97 8.45 5.02
N VAL A 33 1.75 8.79 3.74
CA VAL A 33 2.59 8.37 2.62
C VAL A 33 3.64 9.43 2.31
N GLN A 34 4.89 9.14 2.64
CA GLN A 34 6.00 10.07 2.42
C GLN A 34 6.56 10.00 1.00
N LYS A 35 6.64 8.78 0.44
CA LYS A 35 7.22 8.54 -0.88
C LYS A 35 6.66 7.26 -1.50
N ILE A 36 6.55 7.25 -2.82
CA ILE A 36 6.20 6.07 -3.62
C ILE A 36 7.32 5.85 -4.64
N ASN A 37 7.79 4.61 -4.77
CA ASN A 37 8.77 4.21 -5.77
C ASN A 37 8.30 2.96 -6.54
N TYR A 38 8.84 2.79 -7.74
CA TYR A 38 8.74 1.54 -8.49
C TYR A 38 10.12 1.11 -8.97
N GLU A 39 10.62 -0.01 -8.45
CA GLU A 39 11.96 -0.51 -8.72
C GLU A 39 11.95 -2.03 -8.80
N GLY A 40 12.57 -2.61 -9.83
CA GLY A 40 12.69 -4.06 -9.94
C GLY A 40 11.35 -4.82 -9.93
N LYS A 41 10.28 -4.23 -10.48
CA LYS A 41 8.89 -4.72 -10.41
C LYS A 41 8.25 -4.70 -9.02
N MET A 42 8.84 -3.99 -8.07
CA MET A 42 8.28 -3.76 -6.74
C MET A 42 7.69 -2.36 -6.66
N PHE A 43 6.42 -2.29 -6.24
CA PHE A 43 5.79 -1.04 -5.82
C PHE A 43 6.05 -0.83 -4.33
N ILE A 44 6.80 0.21 -4.00
CA ILE A 44 7.32 0.46 -2.64
C ILE A 44 6.67 1.73 -2.10
N VAL A 45 6.02 1.64 -0.94
CA VAL A 45 5.40 2.77 -0.24
C VAL A 45 6.17 3.03 1.04
N HIS A 46 6.74 4.23 1.17
CA HIS A 46 7.37 4.70 2.39
C HIS A 46 6.32 5.41 3.23
N LEU A 47 6.08 4.88 4.43
CA LEU A 47 5.09 5.38 5.35
C LEU A 47 5.74 6.10 6.53
N THR A 48 5.13 7.17 6.99
CA THR A 48 5.37 7.78 8.30
C THR A 48 4.23 7.34 9.20
N ILE A 49 4.52 6.43 10.13
CA ILE A 49 3.56 5.98 11.14
C ILE A 49 3.93 6.71 12.41
N ASN A 50 3.08 7.66 12.82
CA ASN A 50 3.19 8.27 14.14
C ASN A 50 2.60 7.27 15.15
N GLU A 51 3.40 6.87 16.15
CA GLU A 51 2.93 6.09 17.31
C GLU A 51 1.91 6.88 18.15
#